data_AF-A0A1X3D157-F1
#
_entry.id   AF-A0A1X3D157-F1
#
_cell.length_a   1.000
_cell.length_b   1.000
_cell.length_c   1.000
_cell.angle_alpha   90.00
_cell.angle_beta   90.00
_cell.angle_gamma   90.00
#
_symmetry.space_group_name_H-M   'P 1'
#
loop_
_entity.id
_entity.type
_entity.pdbx_description
1 polymer ?
#
loop_
_entity_poly.entity_id
_entity_poly.type
_entity_poly.pdbx_seq_one_letter_code
_entity_poly.pdbx_strand_id
1 'polypeptide(L)'
;VLRSHGFENTLSKRNLEDIPSLAVPVVIILHNEEAAVITKIEGSGRERKYHVRQADGLAQEVGQEQLSILYLGYCWFIKPKMVSDTRSELPEYHLPKSWFWKVIWRFRSYYYQVILATFIINFLALVSSLYVMNVYDRVIPNQAYETLWVLSIG
;
A
#
# COMPACT_ATOMS: atom_id res chain seq x y z
N VAL A 1 -3.44 -21.43 13.37
CA VAL A 1 -2.98 -21.31 11.96
C VAL A 1 -3.81 -20.31 11.13
N LEU A 2 -5.13 -20.19 11.32
CA LEU A 2 -5.96 -19.20 10.58
C LEU A 2 -5.74 -17.74 11.01
N ARG A 3 -5.50 -17.49 12.30
CA ARG A 3 -5.17 -16.13 12.80
C ARG A 3 -3.87 -15.56 12.25
N SER A 4 -2.88 -16.41 11.94
CA SER A 4 -1.59 -15.98 11.38
C SER A 4 -1.65 -15.64 9.88
N HIS A 5 -2.78 -15.95 9.22
CA HIS A 5 -3.02 -15.63 7.80
C HIS A 5 -4.04 -14.49 7.63
N GLY A 6 -4.33 -13.71 8.68
CA GLY A 6 -5.25 -12.58 8.58
C GLY A 6 -6.72 -12.99 8.43
N PHE A 7 -7.14 -14.10 9.04
CA PHE A 7 -8.56 -14.43 9.16
C PHE A 7 -9.04 -14.26 10.59
N GLU A 8 -10.10 -13.48 10.77
CA GLU A 8 -10.84 -13.45 12.02
C GLU A 8 -11.82 -14.60 12.06
N ASN A 9 -11.84 -15.25 13.21
CA ASN A 9 -12.26 -16.62 13.28
C ASN A 9 -12.91 -16.78 14.66
N THR A 10 -14.23 -16.88 14.66
CA THR A 10 -15.06 -17.02 15.85
C THR A 10 -15.81 -18.34 15.74
N LEU A 11 -15.48 -19.26 16.65
CA LEU A 11 -16.20 -20.52 16.79
C LEU A 11 -17.52 -20.21 17.50
N SER A 12 -18.63 -20.46 16.82
CA SER A 12 -19.96 -20.23 17.37
C SER A 12 -20.73 -21.55 17.39
N LYS A 13 -21.34 -21.86 18.54
CA LYS A 13 -22.29 -22.96 18.64
C LYS A 13 -23.65 -22.48 18.12
N ARG A 14 -24.12 -23.03 17.01
CA ARG A 14 -25.34 -22.57 16.32
C ARG A 14 -25.93 -23.70 15.49
N ASN A 15 -27.26 -23.83 15.49
CA ASN A 15 -27.96 -24.81 14.67
C ASN A 15 -27.95 -24.39 13.19
N LEU A 16 -28.08 -25.33 12.25
CA LEU A 16 -28.10 -25.04 10.80
C LEU A 16 -29.15 -23.99 10.43
N GLU A 17 -30.32 -24.03 11.07
CA GLU A 17 -31.45 -23.12 10.79
C GLU A 17 -31.14 -21.66 11.15
N ASP A 18 -30.31 -21.46 12.16
CA ASP A 18 -29.92 -20.14 12.65
C ASP A 18 -28.77 -19.53 11.83
N ILE A 19 -28.14 -20.31 10.94
CA ILE A 19 -27.08 -19.79 10.06
C ILE A 19 -27.74 -18.95 8.95
N PRO A 20 -27.45 -17.64 8.87
CA PRO A 20 -27.99 -16.80 7.80
C PRO A 20 -27.38 -17.21 6.46
N SER A 21 -28.18 -17.24 5.39
CA SER A 21 -27.67 -17.48 4.03
C SER A 21 -26.63 -16.44 3.59
N LEU A 22 -26.68 -15.23 4.16
CA LEU A 22 -25.72 -14.14 3.91
C LEU A 22 -24.37 -14.36 4.60
N ALA A 23 -24.26 -15.27 5.58
CA ALA A 23 -23.05 -15.45 6.37
C ALA A 23 -22.05 -16.47 5.77
N VAL A 24 -22.37 -17.03 4.59
CA VAL A 24 -21.46 -17.89 3.82
C VAL A 24 -20.29 -17.08 3.23
N PRO A 25 -19.09 -17.69 3.05
CA PRO A 25 -18.75 -19.09 3.34
C PRO A 25 -18.58 -19.38 4.84
N VAL A 26 -19.14 -20.49 5.30
CA VAL A 26 -19.04 -20.96 6.71
C VAL A 26 -18.43 -22.36 6.74
N VAL A 27 -17.48 -22.61 7.65
CA VAL A 27 -16.98 -23.96 7.89
C VAL A 27 -17.83 -24.61 8.97
N ILE A 28 -18.33 -25.80 8.73
CA ILE A 28 -19.09 -26.60 9.70
C ILE A 28 -18.26 -27.81 10.12
N ILE A 29 -18.41 -28.19 11.39
CA ILE A 29 -17.78 -29.39 11.94
C ILE A 29 -18.81 -30.52 11.95
N LEU A 30 -18.42 -31.67 11.40
CA LEU A 30 -19.25 -32.87 11.33
C LEU A 30 -18.92 -33.82 12.48
N HIS A 31 -19.81 -34.76 12.79
CA HIS A 31 -19.64 -35.77 13.83
C HIS A 31 -18.44 -36.69 13.60
N ASN A 32 -17.99 -36.86 12.36
CA ASN A 32 -16.90 -37.76 11.98
C ASN A 32 -15.50 -37.12 12.09
N GLU A 33 -15.34 -36.06 12.89
CA GLU A 33 -14.12 -35.23 12.96
C GLU A 33 -13.73 -34.56 11.63
N GLU A 34 -14.60 -34.63 10.63
CA GLU A 34 -14.45 -33.96 9.35
C GLU A 34 -14.99 -32.52 9.41
N ALA A 35 -14.44 -31.67 8.55
CA ALA A 35 -14.93 -30.31 8.36
C ALA A 35 -15.40 -30.14 6.92
N ALA A 36 -16.47 -29.38 6.74
CA ALA A 36 -17.01 -29.08 5.43
C ALA A 36 -17.34 -27.60 5.30
N VAL A 37 -17.21 -27.03 4.11
CA VAL A 37 -17.44 -25.61 3.86
C VAL A 37 -18.77 -25.43 3.16
N ILE A 38 -19.71 -24.72 3.79
CA ILE A 38 -20.94 -24.29 3.15
C ILE A 38 -20.62 -23.07 2.29
N THR A 39 -20.76 -23.20 0.97
CA THR A 39 -20.54 -22.12 0.01
C THR A 39 -21.81 -21.37 -0.32
N LYS A 40 -22.95 -22.05 -0.29
CA LYS A 40 -24.26 -21.49 -0.63
C LYS A 40 -25.36 -22.16 0.20
N ILE A 41 -26.35 -21.37 0.58
CA ILE A 41 -27.58 -21.82 1.24
C ILE A 41 -28.74 -21.31 0.41
N GLU A 42 -29.57 -22.22 -0.09
CA GLU A 42 -30.78 -21.89 -0.87
C GLU A 42 -32.02 -22.38 -0.14
N GLY A 43 -33.11 -21.60 -0.20
CA GLY A 43 -34.39 -21.93 0.45
C GLY A 43 -34.52 -21.40 1.88
N SER A 44 -35.62 -21.76 2.54
CA SER A 44 -35.97 -21.32 3.91
C SER A 44 -36.56 -22.49 4.70
N GLY A 45 -36.28 -22.53 6.01
CA GLY A 45 -36.76 -23.60 6.90
C GLY A 45 -36.24 -25.00 6.52
N ARG A 46 -37.16 -25.96 6.37
CA ARG A 46 -36.85 -27.38 6.10
C ARG A 46 -36.50 -27.70 4.65
N GLU A 47 -36.84 -26.82 3.71
CA GLU A 47 -36.46 -26.95 2.30
C GLU A 47 -35.07 -26.37 2.01
N ARG A 48 -34.31 -26.04 3.05
CA ARG A 48 -32.96 -25.52 2.88
C ARG A 48 -32.05 -26.56 2.24
N LYS A 49 -31.35 -26.12 1.21
CA LYS A 49 -30.31 -26.86 0.52
C LYS A 49 -28.97 -26.18 0.74
N TYR A 50 -27.99 -26.99 1.08
CA TYR A 50 -26.65 -26.54 1.39
C TYR A 50 -25.71 -27.07 0.32
N HIS A 51 -25.00 -26.16 -0.35
CA HIS A 51 -23.85 -26.53 -1.17
C HIS A 51 -22.64 -26.63 -0.27
N VAL A 52 -22.23 -27.87 -0.02
CA VAL A 52 -21.14 -28.20 0.88
C VAL A 52 -19.93 -28.66 0.06
N ARG A 53 -18.75 -28.14 0.38
CA ARG A 53 -17.47 -28.57 -0.17
C ARG A 53 -16.64 -29.22 0.93
N GLN A 54 -16.31 -30.50 0.76
CA GLN A 54 -15.42 -31.22 1.68
C GLN A 54 -13.94 -30.97 1.35
N ALA A 55 -13.06 -31.38 2.26
CA ALA A 55 -11.60 -31.18 2.13
C ALA A 55 -10.98 -31.89 0.92
N ASP A 56 -11.62 -32.96 0.45
CA ASP A 56 -11.28 -33.69 -0.78
C ASP A 56 -11.63 -32.93 -2.07
N GLY A 57 -12.28 -31.76 -1.96
CA GLY A 57 -12.70 -30.93 -3.09
C GLY A 57 -14.04 -31.33 -3.70
N LEU A 58 -14.70 -32.37 -3.20
CA LEU A 58 -16.05 -32.74 -3.64
C LEU A 58 -17.05 -31.68 -3.19
N ALA A 59 -17.83 -31.20 -4.17
CA ALA A 59 -18.96 -30.32 -3.95
C ALA A 59 -20.24 -31.14 -4.07
N GLN A 60 -21.04 -31.16 -3.00
CA GLN A 60 -22.31 -31.86 -2.95
C GLN A 60 -23.43 -30.95 -2.44
N GLU A 61 -24.63 -31.17 -2.96
CA GLU A 61 -25.85 -30.53 -2.48
C GLU A 61 -26.50 -31.45 -1.45
N VAL A 62 -26.63 -30.96 -0.21
CA VAL A 62 -27.16 -31.73 0.91
C VAL A 62 -28.40 -31.01 1.44
N GLY A 63 -29.47 -31.78 1.68
CA GLY A 63 -30.68 -31.25 2.31
C GLY A 63 -30.51 -31.01 3.80
N GLN A 64 -31.39 -30.19 4.38
CA GLN A 64 -31.41 -29.86 5.82
C GLN A 64 -31.35 -31.10 6.73
N GLU A 65 -32.17 -32.12 6.46
CA GLU A 65 -32.24 -33.31 7.33
C GLU A 65 -30.94 -34.13 7.30
N GLN A 66 -30.40 -34.36 6.10
CA GLN A 66 -29.16 -35.11 5.92
C GLN A 66 -27.98 -34.39 6.58
N LEU A 67 -27.88 -33.07 6.38
CA LEU A 67 -26.79 -32.29 6.97
C LEU A 67 -26.95 -32.16 8.49
N SER A 68 -28.18 -32.08 9.00
CA SER A 68 -28.44 -32.02 10.44
C SER A 68 -28.01 -33.29 11.18
N ILE A 69 -28.06 -34.46 10.55
CA ILE A 69 -27.58 -35.72 11.14
C ILE A 69 -26.05 -35.73 11.25
N LEU A 70 -25.37 -35.16 10.26
CA LEU A 70 -23.91 -35.15 10.21
C LEU A 70 -23.29 -34.00 11.02
N TYR A 71 -24.05 -32.96 11.33
CA TYR A 71 -23.54 -31.72 11.92
C TYR A 71 -23.41 -31.77 13.45
N LEU A 72 -22.21 -31.47 13.96
CA LEU A 72 -21.87 -31.51 15.38
C LEU A 72 -22.45 -30.33 16.21
N GLY A 73 -22.98 -29.28 15.57
CA GLY A 73 -23.49 -28.10 16.28
C GLY A 73 -22.53 -26.90 16.33
N TYR A 74 -21.35 -27.02 15.73
CA TYR A 74 -20.32 -25.99 15.73
C TYR A 74 -20.05 -25.46 14.33
N CYS A 75 -20.15 -24.15 14.16
CA CYS A 75 -19.82 -23.47 12.92
C CYS A 75 -18.71 -22.44 13.13
N TRP A 76 -17.83 -22.37 12.15
CA TRP A 76 -16.79 -21.38 12.02
C TRP A 76 -17.17 -20.34 10.99
N PHE A 77 -17.44 -19.12 11.46
CA PHE A 77 -17.55 -17.98 10.57
C PHE A 77 -16.14 -17.55 10.18
N ILE A 78 -15.80 -17.74 8.91
CA ILE A 78 -14.61 -17.16 8.33
C ILE A 78 -15.02 -15.81 7.78
N LYS A 79 -14.79 -14.76 8.57
CA LYS A 79 -14.77 -13.42 8.02
C LYS A 79 -13.36 -13.19 7.51
N PRO A 80 -13.15 -12.77 6.25
CA PRO A 80 -11.88 -12.17 5.92
C PRO A 80 -11.67 -11.06 6.96
N LYS A 81 -10.61 -11.16 7.75
CA LYS A 81 -10.19 -9.97 8.50
C LYS A 81 -9.95 -8.98 7.37
N MET A 82 -10.58 -7.81 7.43
CA MET A 82 -10.12 -6.71 6.62
C MET A 82 -8.74 -6.34 7.16
N VAL A 83 -7.73 -7.15 6.82
CA VAL A 83 -6.38 -6.67 6.65
C VAL A 83 -6.56 -5.81 5.41
N SER A 84 -6.79 -4.52 5.64
CA SER A 84 -6.85 -3.45 4.65
C SER A 84 -6.06 -3.84 3.42
N ASP A 85 -6.75 -4.42 2.43
CA ASP A 85 -6.15 -4.78 1.16
C ASP A 85 -5.82 -3.43 0.53
N THR A 86 -4.54 -3.09 0.60
CA THR A 86 -3.98 -1.81 0.16
C THR A 86 -3.96 -1.77 -1.36
N ARG A 87 -5.12 -2.01 -1.99
CA ARG A 87 -5.33 -2.05 -3.43
C ARG A 87 -6.64 -1.42 -3.88
N SER A 88 -7.59 -1.09 -2.99
CA SER A 88 -8.85 -0.49 -3.43
C SER A 88 -9.44 0.61 -2.54
N GLU A 89 -8.72 1.03 -1.51
CA GLU A 89 -9.00 2.31 -0.84
C GLU A 89 -8.02 3.33 -1.43
N LEU A 90 -8.52 4.47 -1.92
CA LEU A 90 -7.67 5.60 -2.30
C LEU A 90 -6.61 5.77 -1.21
N PRO A 91 -5.31 5.68 -1.51
CA PRO A 91 -4.30 5.63 -0.47
C PRO A 91 -4.41 6.94 0.30
N GLU A 92 -4.70 6.88 1.60
CA GLU A 92 -4.22 7.91 2.52
C GLU A 92 -2.70 7.86 2.42
N TYR A 93 -2.19 8.65 1.48
CA TYR A 93 -0.79 8.78 1.15
C TYR A 93 -0.10 9.47 2.33
N HIS A 94 0.22 8.71 3.37
CA HIS A 94 1.45 8.94 4.11
C HIS A 94 2.61 8.49 3.22
N LEU A 95 2.76 9.18 2.08
CA LEU A 95 3.86 9.12 1.14
C LEU A 95 5.16 9.25 1.96
N PRO A 96 5.87 8.14 2.25
CA PRO A 96 7.04 8.23 3.11
C PRO A 96 8.05 9.11 2.37
N LYS A 97 8.50 10.22 2.96
CA LYS A 97 9.38 11.21 2.29
C LYS A 97 10.53 10.57 1.47
N SER A 98 10.95 9.36 1.83
CA SER A 98 11.88 8.51 1.09
C SER A 98 11.56 8.30 -0.40
N TRP A 99 10.30 8.25 -0.85
CA TRP A 99 10.00 8.12 -2.28
C TRP A 99 10.42 9.38 -3.05
N PHE A 100 10.22 10.56 -2.45
CA PHE A 100 10.57 11.86 -3.04
C PHE A 100 12.08 11.96 -3.22
N TRP A 101 12.83 11.63 -2.17
CA TRP A 101 14.30 11.57 -2.23
C TRP A 101 14.80 10.55 -3.25
N LYS A 102 14.12 9.40 -3.40
CA LYS A 102 14.48 8.37 -4.40
C LYS A 102 14.30 8.88 -5.84
N VAL A 103 13.26 9.67 -6.11
CA VAL A 103 13.04 10.29 -7.43
C VAL A 103 14.11 11.35 -7.72
N ILE A 104 14.41 12.23 -6.76
CA ILE A 104 15.48 13.24 -6.92
C ILE A 104 16.83 12.57 -7.18
N TRP A 105 17.16 11.50 -6.43
CA TRP A 105 18.42 10.79 -6.58
C TRP A 105 18.57 10.13 -7.95
N ARG A 106 17.46 9.67 -8.55
CA ARG A 106 17.44 9.09 -9.90
C ARG A 106 17.83 10.09 -10.98
N PHE A 107 17.54 11.38 -10.78
CA PHE A 107 17.88 12.46 -11.71
C PHE A 107 19.05 13.34 -11.26
N ARG A 108 19.90 12.85 -10.34
CA ARG A 108 21.02 13.61 -9.73
C ARG A 108 21.91 14.39 -10.70
N SER A 109 22.12 13.87 -11.92
CA SER A 109 23.00 14.50 -12.92
C SER A 109 22.47 15.86 -13.36
N TYR A 110 21.17 15.96 -13.66
CA TYR A 110 20.55 17.21 -14.09
C TYR A 110 20.48 18.23 -12.94
N TYR A 111 20.13 17.77 -11.73
CA TYR A 111 20.12 18.63 -10.55
C TYR A 111 21.51 19.20 -10.23
N TYR A 112 22.57 18.40 -10.41
CA TYR A 112 23.94 18.86 -10.20
C TYR A 112 24.34 19.97 -11.18
N GLN A 113 23.95 19.85 -12.45
CA GLN A 113 24.20 20.89 -13.45
C GLN A 113 23.52 22.22 -13.08
N VAL A 114 22.26 22.16 -12.62
CA VAL A 114 21.51 23.36 -12.21
C VAL A 114 22.12 24.00 -10.97
N ILE A 115 22.52 23.20 -9.98
CA ILE A 115 23.20 23.70 -8.76
C ILE A 115 24.52 24.37 -9.14
N LEU A 116 25.33 23.74 -9.99
CA LEU A 116 26.61 24.30 -10.42
C LEU A 116 26.43 25.59 -11.21
N ALA A 117 25.46 25.63 -12.15
CA ALA A 117 25.15 26.84 -12.90
C ALA A 117 24.71 27.99 -11.96
N THR A 118 23.83 27.69 -11.00
CA THR A 118 23.35 28.68 -10.02
C THR A 118 24.50 29.18 -9.15
N PHE A 119 25.38 28.28 -8.72
CA PHE A 119 26.58 28.63 -7.96
C PHE A 119 27.51 29.55 -8.76
N ILE A 120 27.78 29.23 -10.02
CA ILE A 120 28.63 30.06 -10.90
C ILE A 120 28.01 31.44 -11.11
N ILE A 121 26.70 31.53 -11.34
CA ILE A 121 26.01 32.82 -11.53
C ILE A 121 26.16 33.69 -10.28
N ASN A 122 25.88 33.12 -9.11
CA ASN A 122 26.04 33.84 -7.85
C ASN A 122 27.50 34.24 -7.59
N PHE A 123 28.44 33.36 -7.90
CA PHE A 123 29.87 33.64 -7.77
C PHE A 123 30.30 34.78 -8.69
N LEU A 124 29.86 34.77 -9.95
CA LEU A 124 30.18 35.81 -10.92
C LEU A 124 29.59 37.16 -10.50
N ALA A 125 28.38 37.17 -9.92
CA ALA A 125 27.77 38.37 -9.36
C ALA A 125 28.59 38.94 -8.19
N LEU A 126 29.06 38.08 -7.28
CA LEU A 126 29.93 38.50 -6.18
C LEU A 126 31.27 39.05 -6.67
N VAL A 127 31.92 38.35 -7.60
CA VAL A 127 33.17 38.80 -8.23
C VAL A 127 32.96 40.14 -8.93
N SER A 128 31.85 40.31 -9.66
CA SER A 128 31.54 41.59 -10.33
C SER A 128 31.37 42.73 -9.32
N SER A 129 30.64 42.49 -8.23
CA SER A 129 30.46 43.49 -7.17
C SER A 129 31.78 43.88 -6.51
N LEU A 130 32.63 42.90 -6.21
CA LEU A 130 33.95 43.14 -5.62
C LEU A 130 34.91 43.82 -6.60
N TYR A 131 34.84 43.46 -7.89
CA TYR A 131 35.63 44.09 -8.95
C TYR A 131 35.27 45.56 -9.08
N VAL A 132 33.99 45.92 -9.11
CA VAL A 132 33.55 47.32 -9.16
C VAL A 132 34.07 48.09 -7.95
N MET A 133 33.96 47.53 -6.74
CA MET A 133 34.49 48.17 -5.52
C MET A 133 36.01 48.36 -5.61
N ASN A 134 36.76 47.33 -6.01
CA ASN A 134 38.22 47.38 -6.07
C ASN A 134 38.74 48.32 -7.18
N VAL A 135 38.06 48.37 -8.33
CA VAL A 135 38.35 49.31 -9.42
C VAL A 135 38.04 50.74 -9.00
N TYR A 136 36.90 50.96 -8.36
CA TYR A 136 36.52 52.28 -7.88
C TYR A 136 37.54 52.82 -6.87
N ASP A 137 37.94 51.98 -5.90
CA ASP A 137 38.86 52.37 -4.82
C ASP A 137 40.32 52.50 -5.28
N ARG A 138 40.78 51.76 -6.31
CA ARG A 138 42.20 51.75 -6.72
C ARG A 138 42.51 52.32 -8.10
N VAL A 139 41.60 52.24 -9.07
CA VAL A 139 41.87 52.65 -10.45
C VAL A 139 41.48 54.10 -10.68
N ILE A 140 40.30 54.51 -10.22
CA ILE A 140 39.82 55.89 -10.39
C ILE A 140 40.76 56.92 -9.75
N PRO A 141 41.32 56.71 -8.54
CA PRO A 141 42.26 57.66 -7.97
C PRO A 141 43.68 57.64 -8.59
N ASN A 142 44.14 56.54 -9.20
CA ASN A 142 45.51 56.41 -9.75
C ASN A 142 45.64 56.63 -11.27
N GLN A 143 44.55 56.95 -11.99
CA GLN A 143 44.53 57.28 -13.43
C GLN A 143 45.23 56.27 -14.39
N ALA A 144 45.42 55.01 -14.00
CA ALA A 144 46.05 53.98 -14.84
C ALA A 144 45.03 53.24 -15.73
N TYR A 145 44.32 54.00 -16.59
CA TYR A 145 43.29 53.47 -17.50
C TYR A 145 43.86 52.61 -18.66
N GLU A 146 45.13 52.80 -19.02
CA GLU A 146 45.82 52.10 -20.12
C GLU A 146 46.12 50.62 -19.79
N THR A 147 46.42 50.29 -18.54
CA THR A 147 46.74 48.91 -18.12
C THR A 147 45.51 48.01 -17.92
N LEU A 148 44.31 48.59 -17.84
CA LEU A 148 43.08 47.84 -17.54
C LEU A 148 42.54 47.01 -18.70
N TRP A 149 42.64 47.52 -19.93
CA TRP A 149 42.12 46.84 -21.12
C TRP A 149 43.06 45.72 -21.59
N VAL A 150 44.37 45.90 -21.41
CA VAL A 150 45.40 44.91 -21.77
C VAL A 150 45.29 43.66 -20.88
N LEU A 151 44.81 43.77 -19.64
CA LEU A 151 44.55 42.62 -18.76
C LEU A 151 43.11 42.08 -18.89
N SER A 152 42.17 42.85 -19.43
CA SER A 152 40.77 42.41 -19.58
C SER A 152 40.51 41.63 -20.87
N ILE A 153 41.40 41.77 -21.86
CA ILE A 153 41.34 41.06 -23.16
C ILE A 153 42.33 39.88 -23.21
N GLY A 154 43.21 39.74 -22.23
CA GLY A 154 44.21 38.67 -22.13
C GLY A 154 43.87 37.60 -21.10
#